data_AF-A0A543G159-F1
#
_entry.id   AF-A0A543G159-F1
#
_cell.length_a   1.000
_cell.length_b   1.000
_cell.length_c   1.000
_cell.angle_alpha   90.00
_cell.angle_beta   90.00
_cell.angle_gamma   90.00
#
_symmetry.space_group_name_H-M   'P 1'
#
loop_
_entity.id
_entity.type
_entity.pdbx_description
1 polymer ?
#
loop_
_entity_poly.entity_id
_entity_poly.type
_entity_poly.pdbx_seq_one_letter_code
_entity_poly.pdbx_strand_id
1 'polypeptide(L)'
;MDTNNKSLQTFSDNSLTQEQTQALTNYLPENFIPKVKAIKTVKQALEQRTSSLAKIKKNVGTVRTEALIKVYLVRLNDLLDLKKPLSEEAINEIANILTTDYYSLTMTDIVFVLQQAVKGKYGEMFESLNIPKVIKWFEIYFNERCNTAEQMSQDEKNKHNSLFGRERSSEAVNEQREFSKQYTINKLINRK
;
A
#
# COMPACT_ATOMS: atom_id res chain seq x y z
N MET A 1 8.24 -21.74 -52.51
CA MET A 1 8.08 -22.34 -51.18
C MET A 1 9.27 -21.89 -50.39
N ASP A 2 9.13 -20.89 -49.53
CA ASP A 2 10.20 -20.50 -48.61
C ASP A 2 9.55 -20.17 -47.27
N THR A 3 9.74 -21.09 -46.33
CA THR A 3 9.23 -21.02 -44.97
C THR A 3 10.01 -19.97 -44.19
N ASN A 4 9.31 -18.90 -43.79
CA ASN A 4 9.77 -17.90 -42.84
C ASN A 4 10.11 -18.54 -41.49
N ASN A 5 11.39 -18.81 -41.27
CA ASN A 5 11.92 -19.16 -39.96
C ASN A 5 12.24 -17.85 -39.21
N LYS A 6 11.20 -17.23 -38.64
CA LYS A 6 11.35 -16.07 -37.76
C LYS A 6 11.86 -16.59 -36.42
N SER A 7 13.17 -16.53 -36.27
CA SER A 7 13.90 -16.89 -35.06
C SER A 7 13.24 -16.31 -33.82
N LEU A 8 12.84 -17.23 -32.93
CA LEU A 8 12.49 -16.97 -31.54
C LEU A 8 13.67 -16.23 -30.90
N GLN A 9 13.48 -14.95 -30.58
CA GLN A 9 14.44 -14.21 -29.78
C GLN A 9 14.46 -14.85 -28.39
N THR A 10 15.55 -15.53 -28.09
CA THR A 10 15.83 -16.15 -26.82
C THR A 10 15.96 -15.09 -25.73
N PHE A 11 15.29 -15.36 -24.61
CA PHE A 11 15.36 -14.66 -23.33
C PHE A 11 16.80 -14.41 -22.87
N SER A 12 17.18 -13.15 -22.68
CA SER A 12 18.30 -12.65 -21.84
C SER A 12 18.13 -11.13 -21.78
N ASP A 13 17.85 -10.47 -20.65
CA ASP A 13 18.69 -10.43 -19.46
C ASP A 13 17.86 -10.46 -18.17
N ASN A 14 17.97 -11.56 -17.42
CA ASN A 14 17.38 -11.70 -16.09
C ASN A 14 18.42 -11.45 -14.97
N SER A 15 19.48 -10.69 -15.25
CA SER A 15 20.48 -10.31 -14.25
C SER A 15 19.92 -9.21 -13.36
N LEU A 16 19.70 -9.52 -12.08
CA LEU A 16 19.31 -8.50 -11.10
C LEU A 16 20.52 -7.63 -10.78
N THR A 17 20.30 -6.32 -10.67
CA THR A 17 21.28 -5.48 -10.00
C THR A 17 21.38 -5.88 -8.52
N GLN A 18 22.52 -5.61 -7.89
CA GLN A 18 22.73 -5.89 -6.47
C GLN A 18 21.67 -5.19 -5.61
N GLU A 19 21.28 -3.96 -5.98
CA GLU A 19 20.23 -3.19 -5.32
C GLU A 19 18.84 -3.81 -5.48
N GLN A 20 18.49 -4.29 -6.68
CA GLN A 20 17.21 -4.96 -6.91
C GLN A 20 17.11 -6.27 -6.13
N THR A 21 18.22 -7.00 -6.04
CA THR A 21 18.30 -8.24 -5.27
C THR A 21 18.08 -7.97 -3.79
N GLN A 22 18.80 -7.00 -3.22
CA GLN A 22 18.63 -6.59 -1.83
C GLN A 22 17.20 -6.09 -1.55
N ALA A 23 16.62 -5.31 -2.46
CA ALA A 23 15.26 -4.82 -2.34
C ALA A 23 14.23 -5.97 -2.29
N LEU A 24 14.40 -7.01 -3.12
CA LEU A 24 13.53 -8.19 -3.09
C LEU A 24 13.73 -9.01 -1.81
N THR A 25 14.99 -9.24 -1.40
CA THR A 25 15.31 -10.01 -0.19
C THR A 25 14.67 -9.42 1.06
N ASN A 26 14.55 -8.09 1.13
CA ASN A 26 13.90 -7.40 2.25
C ASN A 26 12.40 -7.70 2.39
N TYR A 27 11.72 -8.04 1.29
CA TYR A 27 10.29 -8.36 1.28
C TYR A 27 10.00 -9.86 1.29
N LEU A 28 11.02 -10.73 1.26
CA LEU A 28 10.82 -12.16 1.39
C LEU A 28 10.24 -12.53 2.76
N PRO A 29 9.44 -13.61 2.86
CA PRO A 29 8.77 -14.03 4.08
C PRO A 29 9.68 -14.07 5.31
N GLU A 30 10.90 -14.58 5.17
CA GLU A 30 11.88 -14.76 6.25
C GLU A 30 12.23 -13.43 6.95
N ASN A 31 12.41 -12.37 6.17
CA ASN A 31 12.84 -11.07 6.68
C ASN A 31 11.66 -10.14 7.02
N PHE A 32 10.54 -10.32 6.32
CA PHE A 32 9.45 -9.35 6.35
C PHE A 32 8.32 -9.73 7.31
N ILE A 33 7.99 -11.03 7.45
CA ILE A 33 6.92 -11.49 8.34
C ILE A 33 7.12 -11.05 9.80
N PRO A 34 8.33 -11.14 10.40
CA PRO A 34 8.54 -10.70 11.77
C PRO A 34 8.17 -9.23 12.01
N LYS A 35 8.43 -8.36 11.01
CA LYS A 35 8.10 -6.93 11.07
C LYS A 35 6.59 -6.71 11.03
N VAL A 36 5.89 -7.44 10.16
CA VAL A 36 4.44 -7.32 10.00
C VAL A 36 3.68 -7.94 11.18
N LYS A 37 4.23 -8.99 11.83
CA LYS A 37 3.57 -9.68 12.96
C LYS A 37 3.28 -8.75 14.15
N ALA A 38 4.06 -7.67 14.32
CA ALA A 38 3.83 -6.66 15.36
C ALA A 38 2.58 -5.80 15.10
N ILE A 39 2.10 -5.75 13.86
CA ILE A 39 1.00 -4.92 13.40
C ILE A 39 -0.33 -5.62 13.71
N LYS A 40 -1.22 -4.92 14.40
CA LYS A 40 -2.54 -5.44 14.80
C LYS A 40 -3.70 -4.67 14.19
N THR A 41 -3.48 -3.42 13.80
CA THR A 41 -4.53 -2.53 13.32
C THR A 41 -4.19 -1.95 11.94
N VAL A 42 -5.23 -1.58 11.20
CA VAL A 42 -5.10 -0.92 9.89
C VAL A 42 -4.33 0.40 10.01
N LYS A 43 -4.54 1.14 11.10
CA LYS A 43 -3.78 2.36 11.41
C LYS A 43 -2.28 2.10 11.52
N GLN A 44 -1.87 1.04 12.23
CA GLN A 44 -0.46 0.67 12.35
C GLN A 44 0.13 0.24 11.00
N ALA A 45 -0.66 -0.41 10.14
CA ALA A 45 -0.25 -0.75 8.78
C ALA A 45 -0.06 0.50 7.90
N LEU A 46 -0.91 1.52 8.04
CA LEU A 46 -0.80 2.80 7.36
C LEU A 46 0.42 3.63 7.80
N GLU A 47 0.73 3.60 9.10
CA GLU A 47 1.89 4.31 9.66
C GLU A 47 3.23 3.66 9.29
N GLN A 48 3.21 2.38 8.86
CA GLN A 48 4.41 1.66 8.43
C GLN A 48 4.97 2.21 7.11
N ARG A 49 6.24 2.60 7.15
CA ARG A 49 6.96 3.14 5.99
C ARG A 49 7.48 2.01 5.10
N THR A 50 6.57 1.40 4.35
CA THR A 50 6.91 0.38 3.34
C THR A 50 6.50 0.80 1.95
N SER A 51 7.19 0.28 0.93
CA SER A 51 6.90 0.64 -0.46
C SER A 51 5.56 0.07 -0.91
N SER A 52 4.82 0.86 -1.71
CA SER A 52 3.64 0.39 -2.43
C SER A 52 4.01 -0.64 -3.49
N LEU A 53 3.06 -1.48 -3.90
CA LEU A 53 3.22 -2.42 -5.00
C LEU A 53 3.63 -1.71 -6.28
N ALA A 54 3.08 -0.53 -6.56
CA ALA A 54 3.50 0.28 -7.70
C ALA A 54 4.98 0.69 -7.63
N LYS A 55 5.48 1.07 -6.45
CA LYS A 55 6.89 1.45 -6.26
C LYS A 55 7.80 0.23 -6.35
N ILE A 56 7.39 -0.91 -5.80
CA ILE A 56 8.12 -2.19 -5.93
C ILE A 56 8.18 -2.58 -7.41
N LYS A 57 7.04 -2.59 -8.11
CA LYS A 57 6.93 -2.85 -9.56
C LYS A 57 7.86 -1.98 -10.39
N LYS A 58 7.95 -0.68 -10.08
CA LYS A 58 8.88 0.23 -10.75
C LYS A 58 10.35 -0.15 -10.55
N ASN A 59 10.71 -0.66 -9.37
CA ASN A 59 12.09 -0.96 -9.02
C ASN A 59 12.56 -2.32 -9.55
N VAL A 60 11.72 -3.36 -9.45
CA VAL A 60 12.11 -4.76 -9.72
C VAL A 60 11.38 -5.39 -10.92
N GLY A 61 10.37 -4.71 -11.46
CA GLY A 61 9.53 -5.18 -12.56
C GLY A 61 8.28 -5.94 -12.13
N THR A 62 7.34 -6.07 -13.06
CA THR A 62 6.03 -6.73 -12.83
C THR A 62 6.19 -8.20 -12.46
N VAL A 63 6.93 -8.97 -13.28
CA VAL A 63 7.09 -10.43 -13.09
C VAL A 63 7.61 -10.76 -11.69
N ARG A 64 8.59 -10.00 -11.20
CA ARG A 64 9.19 -10.23 -9.87
C ARG A 64 8.28 -9.78 -8.74
N THR A 65 7.50 -8.71 -8.94
CA THR A 65 6.51 -8.25 -7.97
C THR A 65 5.38 -9.26 -7.82
N GLU A 66 4.88 -9.79 -8.94
CA GLU A 66 3.89 -10.87 -8.93
C GLU A 66 4.46 -12.12 -8.26
N ALA A 67 5.68 -12.55 -8.62
CA ALA A 67 6.33 -13.70 -7.99
C ALA A 67 6.42 -13.56 -6.46
N LEU A 68 6.74 -12.35 -5.97
CA LEU A 68 6.78 -12.07 -4.54
C LEU A 68 5.40 -12.27 -3.88
N ILE A 69 4.32 -11.79 -4.51
CA ILE A 69 2.96 -12.02 -4.02
C ILE A 69 2.59 -13.51 -4.04
N LYS A 70 2.96 -14.22 -5.12
CA LYS A 70 2.72 -15.67 -5.26
C LYS A 70 3.37 -16.46 -4.13
N VAL A 71 4.59 -16.11 -3.71
CA VAL A 71 5.25 -16.73 -2.55
C VAL A 71 4.40 -16.63 -1.28
N TYR A 72 3.76 -15.49 -1.04
CA TYR A 72 2.86 -15.33 0.10
C TYR A 72 1.55 -16.11 -0.04
N LEU A 73 1.01 -16.24 -1.25
CA LEU A 73 -0.20 -17.03 -1.52
C LEU A 73 0.06 -18.53 -1.40
N VAL A 74 1.20 -19.03 -1.85
CA VAL A 74 1.63 -20.43 -1.63
C VAL A 74 1.75 -20.70 -0.14
N ARG A 75 2.42 -19.80 0.59
CA ARG A 75 2.51 -19.90 2.06
C ARG A 75 1.13 -19.88 2.72
N LEU A 76 0.17 -19.10 2.21
CA LEU A 76 -1.20 -19.09 2.72
C LEU A 76 -1.84 -20.48 2.59
N ASN A 77 -1.71 -21.13 1.43
CA ASN A 77 -2.21 -22.49 1.23
C ASN A 77 -1.64 -23.45 2.29
N ASP A 78 -0.32 -23.39 2.54
CA ASP A 78 0.35 -24.25 3.54
C ASP A 78 -0.17 -24.00 4.96
N LEU A 79 -0.47 -22.74 5.31
CA LEU A 79 -0.95 -22.38 6.65
C LEU A 79 -2.41 -22.75 6.91
N LEU A 80 -3.23 -22.77 5.87
CA LEU A 80 -4.68 -23.00 6.00
C LEU A 80 -5.09 -24.48 5.92
N ASP A 81 -4.17 -25.37 5.51
CA ASP A 81 -4.39 -26.82 5.37
C ASP A 81 -5.77 -27.17 4.74
N LEU A 82 -6.06 -26.52 3.61
CA LEU A 82 -7.38 -26.59 2.98
C LEU A 82 -7.57 -27.90 2.23
N LYS A 83 -8.78 -28.48 2.32
CA LYS A 83 -9.18 -29.64 1.48
C LYS A 83 -9.02 -29.37 -0.02
N LYS A 84 -9.22 -28.12 -0.44
CA LYS A 84 -9.02 -27.64 -1.81
C LYS A 84 -8.19 -26.35 -1.78
N PRO A 85 -6.85 -26.44 -1.92
CA PRO A 85 -5.98 -25.28 -1.98
C PRO A 85 -6.18 -24.50 -3.28
N LEU A 86 -5.69 -23.26 -3.33
CA LEU A 86 -5.67 -22.49 -4.58
C LEU A 86 -4.80 -23.18 -5.63
N SER A 87 -5.33 -23.31 -6.85
CA SER A 87 -4.55 -23.78 -8.00
C SER A 87 -3.48 -22.75 -8.40
N GLU A 88 -2.47 -23.20 -9.13
CA GLU A 88 -1.42 -22.31 -9.64
C GLU A 88 -1.99 -21.19 -10.54
N GLU A 89 -2.96 -21.52 -11.40
CA GLU A 89 -3.68 -20.56 -12.23
C GLU A 89 -4.39 -19.49 -11.37
N ALA A 90 -5.05 -19.91 -10.29
CA ALA A 90 -5.72 -18.98 -9.38
C ALA A 90 -4.71 -18.09 -8.64
N ILE A 91 -3.57 -18.64 -8.22
CA ILE A 91 -2.49 -17.87 -7.59
C ILE A 91 -1.92 -16.83 -8.57
N ASN A 92 -1.72 -17.21 -9.84
CA ASN A 92 -1.25 -16.32 -10.88
C ASN A 92 -2.23 -15.16 -11.12
N GLU A 93 -3.52 -15.47 -11.22
CA GLU A 93 -4.57 -14.49 -11.45
C GLU A 93 -4.71 -13.52 -10.27
N ILE A 94 -4.71 -14.02 -9.03
CA ILE A 94 -4.76 -13.17 -7.82
C ILE A 94 -3.54 -12.24 -7.79
N ALA A 95 -2.34 -12.75 -8.07
CA ALA A 95 -1.14 -11.92 -8.10
C ALA A 95 -1.24 -10.82 -9.16
N ASN A 96 -1.78 -11.13 -10.34
CA ASN A 96 -1.99 -10.14 -11.38
C ASN A 96 -2.95 -9.04 -10.92
N ILE A 97 -4.16 -9.41 -10.47
CA ILE A 97 -5.19 -8.49 -9.95
C ILE A 97 -4.63 -7.57 -8.86
N LEU A 98 -3.84 -8.12 -7.92
CA LEU A 98 -3.26 -7.32 -6.84
C LEU A 98 -2.25 -6.28 -7.35
N THR A 99 -1.49 -6.60 -8.40
CA THR A 99 -0.51 -5.66 -8.99
C THR A 99 -1.12 -4.64 -9.95
N THR A 100 -2.30 -4.92 -10.52
CA THR A 100 -3.03 -4.02 -11.43
C THR A 100 -3.99 -3.12 -10.68
N ASP A 101 -4.87 -3.69 -9.86
CA ASP A 101 -6.03 -3.00 -9.31
C ASP A 101 -5.72 -2.45 -7.92
N TYR A 102 -4.93 -3.20 -7.14
CA TYR A 102 -4.52 -2.83 -5.79
C TYR A 102 -3.09 -2.29 -5.73
N TYR A 103 -2.60 -1.67 -6.81
CA TYR A 103 -1.24 -1.14 -6.94
C TYR A 103 -0.83 -0.13 -5.84
N SER A 104 -1.81 0.51 -5.21
CA SER A 104 -1.64 1.51 -4.15
C SER A 104 -1.40 0.88 -2.76
N LEU A 105 -1.71 -0.40 -2.59
CA LEU A 105 -1.39 -1.13 -1.36
C LEU A 105 0.11 -1.33 -1.22
N THR A 106 0.58 -1.41 0.03
CA THR A 106 1.96 -1.72 0.38
C THR A 106 2.18 -3.21 0.60
N MET A 107 3.43 -3.67 0.56
CA MET A 107 3.71 -5.07 0.90
C MET A 107 3.26 -5.41 2.34
N THR A 108 3.32 -4.44 3.26
CA THR A 108 2.78 -4.59 4.63
C THR A 108 1.30 -4.89 4.60
N ASP A 109 0.54 -4.15 3.79
CA ASP A 109 -0.90 -4.35 3.62
C ASP A 109 -1.20 -5.77 3.13
N ILE A 110 -0.45 -6.26 2.13
CA ILE A 110 -0.65 -7.62 1.58
C ILE A 110 -0.46 -8.68 2.65
N VAL A 111 0.67 -8.64 3.35
CA VAL A 111 0.98 -9.64 4.38
C VAL A 111 0.02 -9.52 5.57
N PHE A 112 -0.38 -8.32 5.93
CA PHE A 112 -1.35 -8.08 7.00
C PHE A 112 -2.72 -8.69 6.67
N VAL A 113 -3.25 -8.47 5.46
CA VAL A 113 -4.52 -9.07 5.02
C VAL A 113 -4.46 -10.59 5.09
N LEU A 114 -3.40 -11.20 4.57
CA LEU A 114 -3.23 -12.66 4.60
C LEU A 114 -3.12 -13.19 6.03
N GLN A 115 -2.42 -12.51 6.93
CA GLN A 115 -2.36 -12.89 8.35
C GLN A 115 -3.73 -12.77 9.04
N GLN A 116 -4.52 -11.75 8.71
CA GLN A 116 -5.87 -11.59 9.25
C GLN A 116 -6.82 -12.65 8.70
N ALA A 117 -6.63 -13.07 7.45
CA ALA A 117 -7.34 -14.20 6.86
C ALA A 117 -7.03 -15.50 7.60
N VAL A 118 -5.75 -15.81 7.87
CA VAL A 118 -5.37 -17.00 8.66
C VAL A 118 -5.99 -16.99 10.07
N LYS A 119 -6.15 -15.81 10.68
CA LYS A 119 -6.82 -15.65 11.98
C LYS A 119 -8.35 -15.75 11.91
N GLY A 120 -8.93 -15.90 10.72
CA GLY A 120 -10.39 -16.00 10.53
C GLY A 120 -11.13 -14.66 10.58
N LYS A 121 -10.45 -13.50 10.46
CA LYS A 121 -11.12 -12.18 10.53
C LYS A 121 -12.22 -12.01 9.47
N TYR A 122 -12.04 -12.63 8.31
CA TYR A 122 -12.95 -12.49 7.17
C TYR A 122 -14.05 -13.56 7.10
N GLY A 123 -14.28 -14.28 8.20
CA GLY A 123 -15.33 -15.30 8.32
C GLY A 123 -14.80 -16.72 8.14
N GLU A 124 -15.74 -17.67 8.17
CA GLU A 124 -15.43 -19.09 8.20
C GLU A 124 -14.90 -19.59 6.85
N MET A 125 -13.71 -20.21 6.89
CA MET A 125 -13.03 -20.78 5.73
C MET A 125 -13.61 -22.16 5.40
N PHE A 126 -14.89 -22.18 5.03
CA PHE A 126 -15.56 -23.43 4.75
C PHE A 126 -15.18 -23.95 3.36
N GLU A 127 -14.33 -24.97 3.40
CA GLU A 127 -14.12 -26.03 2.41
C GLU A 127 -13.28 -25.70 1.16
N SER A 128 -13.24 -24.46 0.69
CA SER A 128 -12.41 -24.11 -0.48
C SER A 128 -12.02 -22.63 -0.52
N LEU A 129 -10.81 -22.36 -1.00
CA LEU A 129 -10.35 -21.01 -1.30
C LEU A 129 -10.37 -20.80 -2.82
N ASN A 130 -11.00 -19.72 -3.26
CA ASN A 130 -11.12 -19.35 -4.67
C ASN A 130 -10.72 -17.88 -4.87
N ILE A 131 -10.51 -17.48 -6.12
CA ILE A 131 -10.11 -16.11 -6.49
C ILE A 131 -11.07 -15.07 -5.88
N PRO A 132 -12.41 -15.17 -6.04
CA PRO A 132 -13.33 -14.17 -5.50
C PRO A 132 -13.25 -14.00 -3.99
N LYS A 133 -13.04 -15.08 -3.22
CA LYS A 133 -12.88 -15.00 -1.76
C LYS A 133 -11.64 -14.22 -1.37
N VAL A 134 -10.50 -14.52 -2.00
CA VAL A 134 -9.25 -13.81 -1.70
C VAL A 134 -9.37 -12.33 -2.05
N ILE A 135 -9.88 -12.01 -3.25
CA ILE A 135 -10.07 -10.62 -3.67
C ILE A 135 -11.02 -9.88 -2.73
N LYS A 136 -12.10 -10.53 -2.26
CA LYS A 136 -13.02 -9.92 -1.28
C LYS A 136 -12.33 -9.54 0.03
N TRP A 137 -11.33 -10.29 0.49
CA TRP A 137 -10.55 -9.91 1.69
C TRP A 137 -9.78 -8.60 1.47
N PHE A 138 -9.18 -8.45 0.29
CA PHE A 138 -8.47 -7.23 -0.09
C PHE A 138 -9.43 -6.06 -0.29
N GLU A 139 -10.60 -6.28 -0.85
CA GLU A 139 -11.64 -5.26 -1.00
C GLU A 139 -12.12 -4.74 0.38
N ILE A 140 -12.48 -5.65 1.29
CA ILE A 140 -12.88 -5.30 2.66
C ILE A 140 -11.76 -4.49 3.34
N TYR A 141 -10.52 -4.99 3.26
CA TYR A 141 -9.39 -4.29 3.86
C TYR A 141 -9.13 -2.92 3.23
N PHE A 142 -9.23 -2.81 1.90
CA PHE A 142 -9.00 -1.56 1.20
C PHE A 142 -10.00 -0.49 1.64
N ASN A 143 -11.28 -0.88 1.79
CA ASN A 143 -12.31 0.01 2.32
C ASN A 143 -12.04 0.39 3.78
N GLU A 144 -11.67 -0.56 4.65
CA GLU A 144 -11.26 -0.27 6.03
C GLU A 144 -10.06 0.71 6.09
N ARG A 145 -9.10 0.55 5.17
CA ARG A 145 -7.90 1.37 5.05
C ARG A 145 -8.22 2.79 4.61
N CYS A 146 -9.09 2.96 3.62
CA CYS A 146 -9.56 4.28 3.18
C CYS A 146 -10.30 5.01 4.30
N ASN A 147 -11.23 4.33 4.99
CA ASN A 147 -11.96 4.91 6.12
C ASN A 147 -11.02 5.31 7.27
N THR A 148 -10.03 4.46 7.58
CA THR A 148 -9.04 4.76 8.63
C THR A 148 -8.17 5.97 8.26
N ALA A 149 -7.74 6.06 7.00
CA ALA A 149 -6.95 7.19 6.52
C ALA A 149 -7.76 8.50 6.55
N GLU A 150 -9.04 8.44 6.19
CA GLU A 150 -9.95 9.59 6.31
C GLU A 150 -10.09 10.05 7.76
N GLN A 151 -10.34 9.12 8.68
CA GLN A 151 -10.44 9.42 10.12
C GLN A 151 -9.15 10.05 10.66
N MET A 152 -7.98 9.53 10.28
CA MET A 152 -6.69 10.11 10.67
C MET A 152 -6.54 11.56 10.19
N SER A 153 -6.93 11.84 8.95
CA SER A 153 -6.90 13.20 8.38
C SER A 153 -7.87 14.15 9.09
N GLN A 154 -9.09 13.69 9.39
CA GLN A 154 -10.06 14.47 10.15
C GLN A 154 -9.57 14.77 11.58
N ASP A 155 -8.97 13.78 12.25
CA ASP A 155 -8.39 13.94 13.59
C ASP A 155 -7.24 14.96 13.60
N GLU A 156 -6.35 14.91 12.60
CA GLU A 156 -5.26 15.88 12.43
C GLU A 156 -5.80 17.30 12.21
N LYS A 157 -6.81 17.45 11.34
CA LYS A 157 -7.48 18.74 11.13
C LYS A 157 -8.14 19.26 12.41
N ASN A 158 -8.82 18.40 13.16
CA ASN A 158 -9.47 18.77 14.41
C ASN A 158 -8.45 19.20 15.47
N LYS A 159 -7.31 18.49 15.59
CA LYS A 159 -6.19 18.89 16.46
C LYS A 159 -5.59 20.22 16.04
N HIS A 160 -5.36 20.44 14.75
CA HIS A 160 -4.87 21.71 14.25
C HIS A 160 -5.86 22.85 14.57
N ASN A 161 -7.15 22.64 14.34
CA ASN A 161 -8.18 23.62 14.65
C ASN A 161 -8.34 23.88 16.15
N SER A 162 -8.14 22.90 17.02
CA SER A 162 -8.21 23.10 18.48
C SER A 162 -6.97 23.79 19.04
N LEU A 163 -5.78 23.52 18.48
CA LEU A 163 -4.53 24.17 18.84
C LEU A 163 -4.49 25.65 18.39
N PHE A 164 -4.96 25.96 17.19
CA PHE A 164 -4.95 27.31 16.62
C PHE A 164 -6.29 28.07 16.72
N GLY A 165 -7.36 27.41 17.19
CA GLY A 165 -8.72 27.95 17.24
C GLY A 165 -8.97 28.92 18.39
N ARG A 166 -8.04 29.06 19.34
CA ARG A 166 -8.09 30.12 20.36
C ARG A 166 -7.41 31.42 19.92
N GLU A 167 -6.41 31.35 19.04
CA GLU A 167 -5.64 32.53 18.61
C GLU A 167 -6.16 33.16 17.31
N ARG A 168 -7.00 32.44 16.55
CA ARG A 168 -7.75 33.02 15.43
C ARG A 168 -9.06 33.67 15.90
N SER A 169 -9.02 34.48 16.96
CA SER A 169 -10.12 35.44 17.15
C SER A 169 -10.14 36.34 15.91
N SER A 170 -11.32 36.68 15.42
CA SER A 170 -11.49 37.60 14.30
C SER A 170 -10.75 38.93 14.53
N GLU A 171 -10.53 39.32 15.79
CA GLU A 171 -9.76 40.49 16.18
C GLU A 171 -8.27 40.36 15.83
N ALA A 172 -7.57 39.29 16.22
CA ALA A 172 -6.13 39.16 15.96
C ALA A 172 -5.80 39.14 14.46
N VAL A 173 -6.66 38.50 13.64
CA VAL A 173 -6.53 38.48 12.18
C VAL A 173 -6.82 39.86 11.56
N ASN A 174 -7.76 40.61 12.14
CA ASN A 174 -8.10 41.96 11.68
C ASN A 174 -7.01 42.97 12.08
N GLU A 175 -6.44 42.86 13.28
CA GLU A 175 -5.31 43.66 13.74
C GLU A 175 -4.07 43.48 12.86
N GLN A 176 -3.71 42.25 12.50
CA GLN A 176 -2.59 41.97 11.59
C GLN A 176 -2.82 42.61 10.21
N ARG A 177 -4.07 42.57 9.72
CA ARG A 177 -4.47 43.15 8.42
C ARG A 177 -4.44 44.68 8.47
N GLU A 178 -4.95 45.30 9.53
CA GLU A 178 -4.92 46.75 9.72
C GLU A 178 -3.50 47.28 9.92
N PHE A 179 -2.66 46.58 10.69
CA PHE A 179 -1.24 46.92 10.84
C PHE A 179 -0.50 46.92 9.49
N SER A 180 -0.75 45.91 8.65
CA SER A 180 -0.15 45.80 7.32
C SER A 180 -0.59 46.92 6.37
N LYS A 181 -1.86 47.34 6.45
CA LYS A 181 -2.38 48.51 5.70
C LYS A 181 -1.71 49.79 6.16
N GLN A 182 -1.65 50.03 7.47
CA GLN A 182 -1.04 51.23 8.07
C GLN A 182 0.45 51.36 7.72
N TYR A 183 1.21 50.26 7.80
CA TYR A 183 2.61 50.24 7.40
C TYR A 183 2.80 50.65 5.94
N THR A 184 1.95 50.13 5.05
CA THR A 184 2.01 50.43 3.62
C THR A 184 1.67 51.90 3.34
N ILE A 185 0.65 52.44 4.03
CA ILE A 185 0.24 53.84 3.93
C ILE A 185 1.38 54.77 4.41
N ASN A 186 1.95 54.51 5.58
CA ASN A 186 3.05 55.32 6.13
C ASN A 186 4.29 55.30 5.24
N LYS A 187 4.59 54.15 4.61
CA LYS A 187 5.69 54.05 3.65
C LYS A 187 5.46 54.85 2.36
N LEU A 188 4.21 55.01 1.94
CA LEU A 188 3.85 55.83 0.78
C LEU A 188 3.84 57.33 1.11
N ILE A 189 3.45 57.70 2.34
CA ILE A 189 3.46 59.09 2.82
C ILE A 189 4.91 59.58 2.99
N ASN A 190 5.79 58.77 3.59
CA ASN A 190 7.20 59.11 3.84
C ASN A 190 8.10 59.04 2.59
N ARG A 191 7.53 58.85 1.40
CA ARG A 191 8.23 58.85 0.09
C ARG A 191 7.96 60.10 -0.74
N LYS A 192 7.16 61.04 -0.23
CA LYS A 192 7.02 62.41 -0.77
C LYS A 192 7.89 63.36 0.03
#